data_AF-A0A1F3VA66-F1
#
_entry.id   AF-A0A1F3VA66-F1
#
_cell.length_a   1.000
_cell.length_b   1.000
_cell.length_c   1.000
_cell.angle_alpha   90.00
_cell.angle_beta   90.00
_cell.angle_gamma   90.00
#
_symmetry.space_group_name_H-M   'P 1'
#
loop_
_entity.id
_entity.type
_entity.pdbx_description
1 polymer ?
#
loop_
_entity_poly.entity_id
_entity_poly.type
_entity_poly.pdbx_seq_one_letter_code
_entity_poly.pdbx_strand_id
1 'polypeptide(L)'
;MAFKHYVKFLLLIIISLAGATPIMAVESELVSITSDVDSSVTKILLEFDEDSEEIIKIIQREDLQKRDKIAKAKEWCVDELLSDHGVVLKKASGRDIIALKSNNISFIDGGSLILSYLYSGISGEHKQIDLEIAKVEDEQWALFNRDGSKIEHMHFVANKKIFVGVIGIKQVILK
;
A
#
# COMPACT_ATOMS: atom_id res chain seq x y z
N MET A 1 45.05 -12.58 -44.23
CA MET A 1 44.44 -11.23 -44.07
C MET A 1 42.97 -11.36 -43.63
N ALA A 2 42.67 -12.14 -42.57
CA ALA A 2 41.29 -12.39 -42.11
C ALA A 2 41.07 -12.13 -40.60
N PHE A 3 42.15 -11.89 -39.85
CA PHE A 3 42.10 -11.71 -38.39
C PHE A 3 41.67 -10.31 -37.94
N LYS A 4 41.75 -9.30 -38.82
CA LYS A 4 41.45 -7.89 -38.49
C LYS A 4 39.95 -7.54 -38.49
N HIS A 5 39.07 -8.40 -39.01
CA HIS A 5 37.64 -8.13 -39.12
C HIS A 5 36.82 -8.64 -37.93
N TYR A 6 37.29 -9.67 -37.22
CA TYR A 6 36.63 -10.18 -36.01
C TYR A 6 36.80 -9.26 -34.80
N VAL A 7 37.91 -8.53 -34.70
CA VAL A 7 38.19 -7.61 -33.59
C VAL A 7 37.26 -6.39 -33.61
N LYS A 8 36.82 -5.94 -34.79
CA LYS A 8 35.86 -4.82 -34.90
C LYS A 8 34.42 -5.23 -34.58
N PHE A 9 34.06 -6.50 -34.78
CA PHE A 9 32.71 -6.99 -34.46
C PHE A 9 32.55 -7.33 -32.97
N LEU A 10 33.62 -7.78 -32.30
CA LEU A 10 33.62 -8.03 -30.86
C LEU A 10 33.52 -6.74 -30.01
N LEU A 11 33.94 -5.60 -30.56
CA LEU A 11 33.95 -4.31 -29.86
C LEU A 11 32.57 -3.61 -29.86
N LEU A 12 31.62 -4.08 -30.68
CA LEU A 12 30.27 -3.51 -30.77
C LEU A 12 29.26 -4.14 -29.80
N ILE A 13 29.54 -5.34 -29.26
CA ILE A 13 28.66 -6.04 -28.31
C ILE A 13 28.89 -5.57 -26.85
N ILE A 14 30.03 -4.95 -26.55
CA ILE A 14 30.35 -4.49 -25.19
C ILE A 14 29.68 -3.14 -24.85
N ILE A 15 29.21 -2.38 -25.85
CA ILE A 15 28.57 -1.06 -25.66
C ILE A 15 27.05 -1.17 -25.36
N SER A 16 26.41 -2.32 -25.63
CA SER A 16 24.98 -2.49 -25.33
C SER A 16 24.69 -2.89 -23.87
N LEU A 17 25.70 -2.97 -23.01
CA LEU A 17 25.55 -3.35 -21.60
C LEU A 17 25.61 -2.16 -20.62
N ALA A 18 25.46 -0.93 -21.14
CA ALA A 18 25.38 0.28 -20.33
C ALA A 18 23.96 0.83 -20.38
N GLY A 19 23.24 0.74 -19.26
CA GLY A 19 22.01 1.52 -19.06
C GLY A 19 20.80 0.77 -18.50
N ALA A 20 20.97 -0.19 -17.60
CA ALA A 20 19.95 -0.39 -16.58
C ALA A 20 20.44 0.39 -15.35
N THR A 21 20.09 1.67 -15.25
CA THR A 21 20.23 2.37 -13.97
C THR A 21 19.34 1.63 -12.98
N PRO A 22 19.86 1.27 -11.79
CA PRO A 22 18.98 0.76 -10.75
C PRO A 22 17.94 1.84 -10.47
N ILE A 23 16.66 1.49 -10.63
CA ILE A 23 15.54 2.30 -10.15
C ILE A 23 15.76 2.48 -8.65
N MET A 24 16.08 3.70 -8.22
CA MET A 24 16.25 4.01 -6.82
C MET A 24 14.86 4.23 -6.24
N ALA A 25 14.33 3.19 -5.62
CA ALA A 25 13.01 3.24 -5.02
C ALA A 25 13.08 3.79 -3.59
N VAL A 26 12.20 4.72 -3.26
CA VAL A 26 12.05 5.33 -1.94
C VAL A 26 10.69 4.96 -1.36
N GLU A 27 10.63 4.71 -0.05
CA GLU A 27 9.39 4.42 0.66
C GLU A 27 8.94 5.65 1.47
N SER A 28 7.68 6.07 1.30
CA SER A 28 6.99 7.01 2.19
C SER A 28 5.94 6.28 3.02
N GLU A 29 5.89 6.53 4.33
CA GLU A 29 4.82 6.01 5.19
C GLU A 29 3.56 6.85 4.98
N LEU A 30 2.48 6.23 4.50
CA LEU A 30 1.20 6.91 4.31
C LEU A 30 0.37 6.94 5.59
N VAL A 31 0.30 5.81 6.29
CA VAL A 31 -0.53 5.69 7.50
C VAL A 31 -0.09 4.53 8.38
N SER A 32 -0.14 4.78 9.69
CA SER A 32 0.01 3.77 10.74
C SER A 32 -1.37 3.30 11.23
N ILE A 33 -1.60 1.99 11.19
CA ILE A 33 -2.86 1.33 11.51
C ILE A 33 -2.72 0.55 12.83
N THR A 34 -3.70 0.73 13.71
CA THR A 34 -3.83 0.00 14.99
C THR A 34 -5.25 -0.52 15.20
N SER A 35 -5.44 -1.41 16.18
CA SER A 35 -6.78 -1.90 16.57
C SER A 35 -6.95 -2.03 18.08
N ASP A 36 -8.19 -2.15 18.55
CA ASP A 36 -8.52 -2.47 19.95
C ASP A 36 -8.56 -3.99 20.23
N VAL A 37 -8.17 -4.82 19.25
CA VAL A 37 -8.21 -6.29 19.34
C VAL A 37 -6.84 -6.87 19.59
N ASP A 38 -5.80 -6.30 18.97
CA ASP A 38 -4.42 -6.72 19.11
C ASP A 38 -3.48 -5.51 19.21
N SER A 39 -2.26 -5.76 19.68
CA SER A 39 -1.23 -4.74 19.85
C SER A 39 -0.33 -4.57 18.62
N SER A 40 -0.72 -5.11 17.46
CA SER A 40 0.08 -4.96 16.24
C SER A 40 -0.03 -3.55 15.69
N VAL A 41 1.06 -3.06 15.13
CA VAL A 41 1.07 -1.82 14.34
C VAL A 41 1.35 -2.23 12.91
N THR A 42 0.40 -1.91 12.03
CA THR A 42 0.55 -2.13 10.59
C THR A 42 0.82 -0.80 9.93
N LYS A 43 1.88 -0.71 9.13
CA LYS A 43 2.16 0.47 8.32
C LYS A 43 1.74 0.23 6.89
N ILE A 44 1.11 1.23 6.28
CA ILE A 44 0.93 1.29 4.83
C ILE A 44 1.95 2.29 4.30
N LEU A 45 2.78 1.81 3.38
CA LEU A 45 3.81 2.60 2.73
C LEU A 45 3.52 2.68 1.24
N LEU A 46 4.00 3.74 0.63
CA LEU A 46 4.03 3.95 -0.80
C LEU A 46 5.48 3.88 -1.26
N GLU A 47 5.78 3.00 -2.20
CA GLU A 47 7.07 2.99 -2.88
C GLU A 47 6.93 3.75 -4.19
N PHE A 48 7.88 4.64 -4.48
CA PHE A 48 7.95 5.40 -5.72
C PHE A 48 9.41 5.53 -6.18
N ASP A 49 9.58 5.83 -7.46
CA ASP A 49 10.88 6.07 -8.06
C ASP A 49 11.41 7.46 -7.66
N GLU A 50 12.66 7.55 -7.19
CA GLU A 50 13.25 8.80 -6.72
C GLU A 50 13.41 9.85 -7.84
N ASP A 51 13.66 9.40 -9.08
CA ASP A 51 13.95 10.29 -10.20
C ASP A 51 12.68 10.83 -10.88
N SER A 52 11.71 9.95 -11.14
CA SER A 52 10.44 10.27 -11.82
C SER A 52 9.30 10.61 -10.87
N GLU A 53 9.45 10.30 -9.58
CA GLU A 53 8.42 10.40 -8.54
C GLU A 53 7.15 9.57 -8.84
N GLU A 54 7.25 8.59 -9.73
CA GLU A 54 6.16 7.68 -10.10
C GLU A 54 5.94 6.64 -9.00
N ILE A 55 4.69 6.49 -8.55
CA ILE A 55 4.25 5.47 -7.60
C ILE A 55 4.44 4.08 -8.19
N ILE A 56 5.26 3.24 -7.58
CA ILE A 56 5.52 1.87 -8.02
C ILE A 56 4.50 0.90 -7.41
N LYS A 57 4.31 0.96 -6.07
CA LYS A 57 3.46 0.00 -5.34
C LYS A 57 3.05 0.51 -3.97
N ILE A 58 2.02 -0.13 -3.41
CA ILE A 58 1.64 -0.02 -2.00
C ILE A 58 2.19 -1.21 -1.23
N ILE A 59 2.78 -0.95 -0.07
CA ILE A 59 3.36 -1.95 0.81
C ILE A 59 2.61 -1.95 2.15
N GLN A 60 2.11 -3.09 2.59
CA GLN A 60 1.65 -3.31 3.95
C GLN A 60 2.75 -4.01 4.76
N ARG A 61 3.26 -3.34 5.80
CA ARG A 61 4.29 -3.88 6.69
C ARG A 61 3.74 -4.04 8.10
N GLU A 62 3.72 -5.25 8.62
CA GLU A 62 3.29 -5.54 10.00
C GLU A 62 4.52 -5.54 10.92
N ASP A 63 4.59 -4.57 11.85
CA ASP A 63 5.61 -4.56 12.90
C ASP A 63 5.13 -5.43 14.07
N LEU A 64 5.80 -6.56 14.24
CA LEU A 64 5.59 -7.43 15.39
C LEU A 64 6.59 -6.99 16.46
N GLN A 65 6.12 -6.36 17.54
CA GLN A 65 6.94 -5.89 18.67
C GLN A 65 7.86 -6.95 19.34
N LYS A 66 7.86 -8.20 18.88
CA LYS A 66 8.79 -9.24 19.32
C LYS A 66 10.06 -9.17 18.48
N ARG A 67 11.14 -8.70 19.11
CA ARG A 67 12.52 -8.43 18.60
C ARG A 67 13.17 -9.47 17.65
N ASP A 68 12.55 -10.63 17.40
CA ASP A 68 13.09 -11.73 16.59
C ASP A 68 12.18 -12.14 15.42
N LYS A 69 11.18 -11.34 15.03
CA LYS A 69 10.31 -11.67 13.89
C LYS A 69 10.53 -10.72 12.72
N ILE A 70 10.84 -11.32 11.56
CA ILE A 70 10.87 -10.64 10.26
C ILE A 70 9.51 -9.98 10.04
N ALA A 71 9.51 -8.67 9.78
CA ALA A 71 8.32 -7.94 9.39
C ALA A 71 7.69 -8.62 8.17
N LYS A 72 6.40 -8.94 8.24
CA LYS A 72 5.69 -9.46 7.08
C LYS A 72 5.32 -8.26 6.20
N ALA A 73 5.86 -8.25 4.98
CA ALA A 73 5.49 -7.30 3.94
C ALA A 73 4.54 -7.99 2.95
N LYS A 74 3.50 -7.27 2.55
CA LYS A 74 2.72 -7.56 1.34
C LYS A 74 2.81 -6.36 0.43
N GLU A 75 2.86 -6.62 -0.86
CA GLU A 75 3.08 -5.60 -1.87
C GLU A 75 2.02 -5.75 -2.93
N TRP A 76 1.51 -4.62 -3.42
CA TRP A 76 0.57 -4.58 -4.53
C TRP A 76 0.95 -3.47 -5.49
N CYS A 77 0.97 -3.80 -6.78
CA CYS A 77 1.12 -2.79 -7.83
C CYS A 77 -0.11 -1.87 -7.83
N VAL A 78 0.08 -0.62 -8.29
CA VAL A 78 -0.98 0.39 -8.37
C VAL A 78 -2.19 -0.13 -9.18
N ASP A 79 -1.95 -0.86 -10.26
CA ASP A 79 -2.98 -1.44 -11.12
C ASP A 79 -3.93 -2.41 -10.37
N GLU A 80 -3.46 -3.07 -9.31
CA GLU A 80 -4.29 -3.97 -8.52
C GLU A 80 -5.37 -3.20 -7.72
N LEU A 81 -5.10 -1.94 -7.38
CA LEU A 81 -6.08 -1.05 -6.73
C LEU A 81 -7.21 -0.66 -7.67
N LEU A 82 -6.92 -0.58 -8.97
CA LEU A 82 -7.88 -0.25 -10.02
C LEU A 82 -8.76 -1.45 -10.42
N SER A 83 -8.46 -2.65 -9.94
CA SER A 83 -9.30 -3.82 -10.20
C SER A 83 -10.67 -3.70 -9.52
N ASP A 84 -11.69 -4.37 -10.07
CA ASP A 84 -13.06 -4.35 -9.53
C ASP A 84 -13.14 -4.78 -8.05
N HIS A 85 -12.17 -5.57 -7.59
CA HIS A 85 -12.10 -6.09 -6.22
C HIS A 85 -11.09 -5.34 -5.33
N GLY A 86 -10.22 -4.51 -5.92
CA GLY A 86 -9.10 -3.87 -5.23
C GLY A 86 -8.15 -4.89 -4.59
N VAL A 87 -7.45 -4.45 -3.54
CA VAL A 87 -6.50 -5.26 -2.78
C VAL A 87 -7.02 -5.53 -1.36
N VAL A 88 -6.81 -6.74 -0.86
CA VAL A 88 -7.27 -7.14 0.47
C VAL A 88 -6.15 -7.02 1.49
N LEU A 89 -6.22 -6.01 2.35
CA LEU A 89 -5.24 -5.74 3.40
C LEU A 89 -5.35 -6.76 4.56
N LYS A 90 -6.59 -7.16 4.90
CA LYS A 90 -6.82 -8.13 5.99
C LYS A 90 -7.94 -9.11 5.64
N LYS A 91 -7.63 -10.40 5.75
CA LYS A 91 -8.61 -11.50 5.75
C LYS A 91 -8.73 -12.09 7.15
N ALA A 92 -9.94 -12.49 7.54
CA ALA A 92 -10.19 -13.29 8.73
C ALA A 92 -11.41 -14.20 8.50
N SER A 93 -11.31 -15.45 8.95
CA SER A 93 -12.40 -16.44 8.82
C SER A 93 -12.95 -16.56 7.39
N GLY A 94 -12.07 -16.50 6.38
CA GLY A 94 -12.43 -16.60 4.96
C GLY A 94 -13.08 -15.35 4.36
N ARG A 95 -13.12 -14.22 5.07
CA ARG A 95 -13.75 -12.97 4.64
C ARG A 95 -12.75 -11.85 4.51
N ASP A 96 -13.06 -10.91 3.62
CA ASP A 96 -12.30 -9.68 3.44
C ASP A 96 -12.76 -8.67 4.48
N ILE A 97 -11.90 -8.43 5.47
CA ILE A 97 -12.21 -7.57 6.61
C ILE A 97 -11.89 -6.13 6.27
N ILE A 98 -10.78 -5.91 5.57
CA ILE A 98 -10.32 -4.61 5.11
C ILE A 98 -9.81 -4.78 3.68
N ALA A 99 -10.34 -3.99 2.77
CA ALA A 99 -9.92 -3.91 1.39
C ALA A 99 -9.73 -2.45 0.98
N LEU A 100 -8.80 -2.22 0.06
CA LEU A 100 -8.48 -0.91 -0.49
C LEU A 100 -8.65 -0.97 -2.00
N LYS A 101 -9.32 0.02 -2.58
CA LYS A 101 -9.45 0.14 -4.03
C LYS A 101 -9.28 1.60 -4.44
N SER A 102 -9.08 1.83 -5.72
CA SER A 102 -9.09 3.14 -6.33
C SER A 102 -9.97 3.14 -7.57
N ASN A 103 -10.53 4.30 -7.90
CA ASN A 103 -11.19 4.51 -9.20
C ASN A 103 -10.34 5.36 -10.16
N ASN A 104 -9.33 6.08 -9.67
CA ASN A 104 -8.62 7.10 -10.45
C ASN A 104 -7.19 7.40 -9.95
N ILE A 105 -6.51 6.43 -9.34
CA ILE A 105 -5.12 6.61 -8.94
C ILE A 105 -4.21 6.72 -10.18
N SER A 106 -3.40 7.77 -10.19
CA SER A 106 -2.34 8.06 -11.15
C SER A 106 -0.99 7.74 -10.50
N PHE A 107 -0.06 7.22 -11.31
CA PHE A 107 1.32 7.00 -10.90
C PHE A 107 2.01 8.31 -10.51
N ILE A 108 1.59 9.45 -11.06
CA ILE A 108 2.28 10.74 -10.89
C ILE A 108 1.56 11.66 -9.91
N ASP A 109 0.23 11.64 -9.92
CA ASP A 109 -0.60 12.64 -9.24
C ASP A 109 -1.29 12.10 -7.97
N GLY A 110 -1.17 10.80 -7.70
CA GLY A 110 -1.94 10.14 -6.65
C GLY A 110 -3.39 9.97 -7.06
N GLY A 111 -4.34 10.12 -6.14
CA GLY A 111 -5.77 10.04 -6.44
C GLY A 111 -6.63 9.48 -5.32
N SER A 112 -7.88 9.17 -5.65
CA SER A 112 -8.85 8.71 -4.65
C SER A 112 -8.65 7.24 -4.30
N LEU A 113 -8.79 6.94 -3.02
CA LEU A 113 -8.82 5.60 -2.47
C LEU A 113 -10.13 5.39 -1.72
N ILE A 114 -10.65 4.17 -1.77
CA ILE A 114 -11.82 3.74 -1.01
C ILE A 114 -11.39 2.59 -0.11
N LEU A 115 -11.41 2.83 1.19
CA LEU A 115 -11.18 1.80 2.20
C LEU A 115 -12.53 1.16 2.55
N SER A 116 -12.73 -0.09 2.13
CA SER A 116 -13.89 -0.89 2.52
C SER A 116 -13.56 -1.75 3.74
N TYR A 117 -14.46 -1.79 4.72
CA TYR A 117 -14.32 -2.63 5.89
C TYR A 117 -15.61 -3.38 6.27
N LEU A 118 -15.46 -4.62 6.74
CA LEU A 118 -16.56 -5.46 7.21
C LEU A 118 -17.07 -4.92 8.54
N TYR A 119 -18.24 -4.27 8.54
CA TYR A 119 -18.88 -3.76 9.75
C TYR A 119 -19.48 -4.90 10.59
N SER A 120 -20.09 -5.88 9.93
CA SER A 120 -20.71 -7.03 10.59
C SER A 120 -20.68 -8.28 9.71
N GLY A 121 -19.95 -9.29 10.13
CA GLY A 121 -19.91 -10.62 9.53
C GLY A 121 -21.21 -11.40 9.68
N ILE A 122 -22.11 -11.00 10.58
CA ILE A 122 -23.43 -11.64 10.70
C ILE A 122 -24.33 -11.23 9.54
N SER A 123 -24.38 -9.94 9.22
CA SER A 123 -25.19 -9.40 8.11
C SER A 123 -24.45 -9.36 6.78
N GLY A 124 -23.11 -9.41 6.79
CA GLY A 124 -22.29 -9.16 5.60
C GLY A 124 -22.16 -7.67 5.25
N GLU A 125 -22.58 -6.77 6.14
CA GLU A 125 -22.56 -5.33 5.91
C GLU A 125 -21.13 -4.80 5.86
N HIS A 126 -20.80 -4.09 4.77
CA HIS A 126 -19.54 -3.36 4.60
C HIS A 126 -19.80 -1.85 4.67
N LYS A 127 -18.80 -1.12 5.17
CA LYS A 127 -18.76 0.34 5.15
C LYS A 127 -17.54 0.81 4.40
N GLN A 128 -17.58 2.05 3.93
CA GLN A 128 -16.52 2.65 3.12
C GLN A 128 -16.07 3.99 3.70
N ILE A 129 -14.81 4.32 3.47
CA ILE A 129 -14.21 5.62 3.76
C ILE A 129 -13.51 6.08 2.49
N ASP A 130 -13.86 7.28 2.05
CA ASP A 130 -13.18 7.96 0.95
C ASP A 130 -11.91 8.61 1.50
N LEU A 131 -10.81 8.34 0.82
CA LEU A 131 -9.46 8.79 1.14
C LEU A 131 -8.82 9.34 -0.14
N GLU A 132 -7.75 10.11 0.01
CA GLU A 132 -7.00 10.67 -1.11
C GLU A 132 -5.50 10.55 -0.82
N ILE A 133 -4.73 10.11 -1.82
CA ILE A 133 -3.27 10.20 -1.80
C ILE A 133 -2.88 11.41 -2.63
N ALA A 134 -2.08 12.30 -2.04
CA ALA A 134 -1.54 13.47 -2.73
C ALA A 134 -0.11 13.77 -2.25
N LYS A 135 0.66 14.47 -3.09
CA LYS A 135 2.00 14.97 -2.74
C LYS A 135 1.89 16.14 -1.77
N VAL A 136 2.84 16.25 -0.85
CA VAL A 136 2.99 17.38 0.07
C VAL A 136 4.39 17.98 -0.09
N GLU A 137 4.55 19.29 0.13
CA GLU A 137 5.85 19.95 -0.12
C GLU A 137 7.00 19.41 0.77
N ASP A 138 6.68 18.95 1.99
CA ASP A 138 7.65 18.43 2.98
C ASP A 138 7.66 16.89 3.09
N GLU A 139 6.66 16.22 2.54
CA GLU A 139 6.48 14.77 2.57
C GLU A 139 6.09 14.31 1.18
N GLN A 140 6.88 13.43 0.55
CA GLN A 140 6.68 13.11 -0.87
C GLN A 140 5.25 12.63 -1.17
N TRP A 141 4.61 11.93 -0.23
CA TRP A 141 3.23 11.49 -0.34
C TRP A 141 2.56 11.38 1.03
N ALA A 142 1.31 11.85 1.14
CA ALA A 142 0.48 11.68 2.33
C ALA A 142 -0.94 11.23 1.98
N LEU A 143 -1.63 10.71 2.99
CA LEU A 143 -3.02 10.30 2.91
C LEU A 143 -3.92 11.37 3.54
N PHE A 144 -5.04 11.66 2.90
CA PHE A 144 -6.00 12.66 3.33
C PHE A 144 -7.39 12.05 3.41
N ASN A 145 -8.23 12.59 4.30
CA ASN A 145 -9.66 12.29 4.32
C ASN A 145 -10.40 13.20 3.32
N ARG A 146 -11.72 13.04 3.24
CA ARG A 146 -12.59 13.86 2.39
C ARG A 146 -12.62 15.35 2.74
N ASP A 147 -12.30 15.74 3.97
CA ASP A 147 -12.27 17.15 4.37
C ASP A 147 -10.90 17.82 4.12
N GLY A 148 -9.94 17.08 3.58
CA GLY A 148 -8.59 17.55 3.30
C GLY A 148 -7.65 17.48 4.50
N SER A 149 -8.09 16.93 5.64
CA SER A 149 -7.19 16.68 6.77
C SER A 149 -6.28 15.48 6.47
N LYS A 150 -4.99 15.67 6.70
CA LYS A 150 -3.98 14.61 6.66
C LYS A 150 -4.32 13.53 7.68
N ILE A 151 -4.10 12.27 7.30
CA ILE A 151 -4.27 11.09 8.14
C ILE A 151 -2.92 10.40 8.30
N GLU A 152 -2.36 10.46 9.49
CA GLU A 152 -1.13 9.74 9.84
C GLU A 152 -1.45 8.44 10.58
N HIS A 153 -2.62 8.39 11.23
CA HIS A 153 -3.03 7.27 12.05
C HIS A 153 -4.48 6.84 11.81
N MET A 154 -4.68 5.54 11.65
CA MET A 154 -5.99 4.90 11.66
C MET A 154 -6.12 3.94 12.82
N HIS A 155 -7.18 4.09 13.61
CA HIS A 155 -7.49 3.17 14.70
C HIS A 155 -8.81 2.46 14.44
N PHE A 156 -8.75 1.14 14.26
CA PHE A 156 -9.91 0.29 14.07
C PHE A 156 -10.51 -0.15 15.40
N VAL A 157 -11.77 0.23 15.62
CA VAL A 157 -12.54 -0.22 16.80
C VAL A 157 -13.41 -1.40 16.39
N ALA A 158 -13.22 -2.55 17.02
CA ALA A 158 -13.97 -3.75 16.71
C ALA A 158 -15.45 -3.67 17.09
N ASN A 159 -16.28 -4.22 16.23
CA ASN A 159 -17.69 -4.50 16.50
C ASN A 159 -17.77 -5.85 17.21
N LYS A 160 -18.27 -5.86 18.46
CA LYS A 160 -18.32 -7.05 19.32
C LYS A 160 -19.76 -7.37 19.73
N LYS A 161 -20.11 -8.66 19.82
CA LYS A 161 -21.39 -9.16 20.37
C LYS A 161 -21.12 -10.11 21.53
N ILE A 162 -21.98 -10.03 22.56
CA ILE A 162 -21.77 -10.58 23.91
C ILE A 162 -21.58 -12.12 23.97
N PHE A 163 -21.80 -12.87 22.89
CA PHE A 163 -21.54 -14.32 22.83
C PHE A 163 -20.78 -14.79 21.57
N VAL A 164 -20.56 -13.91 20.60
CA VAL A 164 -19.92 -14.25 19.31
C VAL A 164 -18.48 -13.73 19.26
N GLY A 165 -18.15 -12.72 20.09
CA GLY A 165 -16.87 -12.05 20.03
C GLY A 165 -16.85 -10.96 18.96
N VAL A 166 -15.70 -10.78 18.31
CA VAL A 166 -15.50 -9.78 17.24
C VAL A 166 -16.23 -10.25 15.98
N ILE A 167 -17.16 -9.41 15.51
CA ILE A 167 -17.94 -9.65 14.29
C ILE A 167 -17.58 -8.70 13.15
N GLY A 168 -16.71 -7.72 13.36
CA GLY A 168 -16.32 -6.76 12.32
C GLY A 168 -15.65 -5.53 12.92
N ILE A 169 -15.68 -4.42 12.19
CA ILE A 169 -15.14 -3.12 12.58
C ILE A 169 -16.32 -2.15 12.76
N LYS A 170 -16.51 -1.64 13.97
CA LYS A 170 -17.60 -0.73 14.30
C LYS A 170 -17.38 0.65 13.69
N GLN A 171 -16.15 1.14 13.80
CA GLN A 171 -15.73 2.45 13.32
C GLN A 171 -14.22 2.48 13.08
N VAL A 172 -13.79 3.42 12.25
CA VAL A 172 -12.38 3.76 12.03
C VAL A 172 -12.19 5.20 12.50
N ILE A 173 -11.23 5.42 13.40
CA ILE A 173 -10.87 6.76 13.86
C ILE A 173 -9.66 7.20 13.05
N LEU A 174 -9.79 8.33 12.36
CA LEU A 174 -8.73 8.95 11.56
C LEU A 174 -8.08 10.07 12.39
N LYS A 175 -6.76 10.16 12.39
CA LYS A 175 -5.99 11.20 13.07
C LYS A 175 -4.79 11.62 12.24
#